data_AF-A0AB38NXY2-F1
#
_entry.id   AF-A0AB38NXY2-F1
#
_cell.length_a   1.000
_cell.length_b   1.000
_cell.length_c   1.000
_cell.angle_alpha   90.00
_cell.angle_beta   90.00
_cell.angle_gamma   90.00
#
_symmetry.space_group_name_H-M   'P 1'
#
loop_
_entity.id
_entity.type
_entity.pdbx_description
1 polymer ?
#
loop_
_entity_poly.entity_id
_entity_poly.type
_entity_poly.pdbx_seq_one_letter_code
_entity_poly.pdbx_strand_id
1 'polypeptide(L)'
;MRLFILTLATVITGAAHANGVEKVYRAAIESPQEIKRAGGFFPRGMDGSRPNQPPPNINLWNHTHGAGTGMARHDSGYVSTTTSRGFAISWVSDHLNHNGYVYHIRTTPNFIDVNLTLRNYSPHAEELEQAALGIIHWNQVIGWERVRGTDVSEFVANPDYRGGLYRSMTGSGAQFQLAGFPVGHAAWNIEPWRDSTNCKKNFQV
;
A
#
# COMPACT_ATOMS: atom_id res chain seq x y z
N MET A 1 4.00 -31.05 57.44
CA MET A 1 4.94 -30.00 56.98
C MET A 1 4.55 -29.61 55.56
N ARG A 2 3.98 -28.40 55.43
CA ARG A 2 3.62 -27.55 54.27
C ARG A 2 3.35 -28.16 52.88
N LEU A 3 2.07 -28.03 52.50
CA LEU A 3 1.48 -28.05 51.18
C LEU A 3 2.11 -26.96 50.27
N PHE A 4 2.49 -27.30 49.04
CA PHE A 4 2.81 -26.33 47.98
C PHE A 4 2.04 -26.73 46.72
N ILE A 5 0.92 -26.05 46.46
CA ILE A 5 0.21 -26.13 45.18
C ILE A 5 0.75 -24.98 44.33
N LEU A 6 1.50 -25.32 43.26
CA LEU A 6 1.94 -24.36 42.26
C LEU A 6 0.72 -23.82 41.51
N THR A 7 0.45 -22.53 41.64
CA THR A 7 -0.48 -21.80 40.77
C THR A 7 0.19 -21.57 39.41
N LEU A 8 -0.30 -22.26 38.39
CA LEU A 8 0.08 -22.02 37.00
C LEU A 8 -0.55 -20.71 36.53
N ALA A 9 0.21 -19.61 36.55
CA ALA A 9 -0.20 -18.35 35.98
C ALA A 9 -0.16 -18.45 34.44
N THR A 10 -1.32 -18.64 33.81
CA THR A 10 -1.46 -18.47 32.36
C THR A 10 -1.32 -16.98 32.03
N VAL A 11 -0.12 -16.58 31.59
CA VAL A 11 0.07 -15.30 30.91
C VAL A 11 -0.62 -15.43 29.56
N ILE A 12 -1.86 -14.92 29.47
CA ILE A 12 -2.50 -14.66 28.19
C ILE A 12 -1.73 -13.48 27.60
N THR A 13 -0.71 -13.76 26.81
CA THR A 13 -0.13 -12.78 25.90
C THR A 13 -1.23 -12.40 24.90
N GLY A 14 -1.88 -11.27 25.17
CA GLY A 14 -2.66 -10.58 24.17
C GLY A 14 -1.72 -10.12 23.06
N ALA A 15 -1.46 -10.97 22.07
CA ALA A 15 -1.11 -10.47 20.77
C ALA A 15 -2.30 -9.63 20.32
N ALA A 16 -2.19 -8.31 20.45
CA ALA A 16 -3.07 -7.42 19.74
C ALA A 16 -2.93 -7.83 18.27
N HIS A 17 -3.92 -8.55 17.75
CA HIS A 17 -4.06 -8.72 16.32
C HIS A 17 -4.10 -7.30 15.78
N ALA A 18 -3.03 -6.84 15.14
CA ALA A 18 -3.11 -5.67 14.30
C ALA A 18 -4.21 -6.01 13.29
N ASN A 19 -5.38 -5.39 13.41
CA ASN A 19 -6.46 -5.49 12.43
C ASN A 19 -5.93 -4.85 11.15
N GLY A 20 -5.14 -5.63 10.39
CA GLY A 20 -4.47 -5.14 9.21
C GLY A 20 -5.50 -4.64 8.21
N VAL A 21 -5.14 -3.60 7.46
CA VAL A 21 -6.01 -3.08 6.40
C VAL A 21 -6.30 -4.21 5.43
N GLU A 22 -7.57 -4.54 5.24
CA GLU A 22 -8.02 -5.62 4.35
C GLU A 22 -8.40 -5.16 2.95
N LYS A 23 -8.86 -3.90 2.84
CA LYS A 23 -9.40 -3.34 1.61
C LYS A 23 -8.95 -1.90 1.46
N VAL A 24 -8.56 -1.57 0.23
CA VAL A 24 -8.17 -0.22 -0.20
C VAL A 24 -8.87 0.14 -1.49
N TYR A 25 -8.75 1.41 -1.86
CA TYR A 25 -9.37 2.03 -3.02
C TYR A 25 -8.29 2.66 -3.90
N ARG A 26 -8.49 2.60 -5.22
CA ARG A 26 -7.62 3.27 -6.18
C ARG A 26 -8.44 3.97 -7.25
N ALA A 27 -8.20 5.27 -7.41
CA ALA A 27 -8.69 6.04 -8.55
C ALA A 27 -7.84 5.72 -9.79
N ALA A 28 -8.50 5.51 -10.93
CA ALA A 28 -7.83 5.30 -12.22
C ALA A 28 -8.73 5.74 -13.38
N ILE A 29 -8.13 6.20 -14.47
CA ILE A 29 -8.87 6.58 -15.69
C ILE A 29 -9.15 5.35 -16.56
N GLU A 30 -8.24 4.37 -16.49
CA GLU A 30 -8.27 3.11 -17.21
C GLU A 30 -9.47 2.26 -16.81
N SER A 31 -10.11 1.68 -17.82
CA SER A 31 -11.26 0.81 -17.70
C SER A 31 -10.94 -0.57 -17.12
N PRO A 32 -11.94 -1.25 -16.55
CA PRO A 32 -11.77 -2.61 -16.05
C PRO A 32 -11.21 -3.56 -17.12
N GLN A 33 -11.61 -3.37 -18.38
CA GLN A 33 -11.11 -4.15 -19.51
C GLN A 33 -9.64 -3.86 -19.82
N GLU A 34 -9.18 -2.62 -19.67
CA GLU A 34 -7.77 -2.24 -19.85
C GLU A 34 -6.91 -2.78 -18.71
N ILE A 35 -7.34 -2.59 -17.45
CA ILE A 35 -6.63 -3.12 -16.28
C ILE A 35 -6.57 -4.65 -16.33
N LYS A 36 -7.67 -5.33 -16.70
CA LYS A 36 -7.69 -6.79 -16.91
C LYS A 36 -6.68 -7.22 -17.97
N ARG A 37 -6.63 -6.52 -19.11
CA ARG A 37 -5.71 -6.82 -20.22
C ARG A 37 -4.25 -6.62 -19.82
N ALA A 38 -3.96 -5.61 -19.00
CA ALA A 38 -2.64 -5.41 -18.42
C ALA A 38 -2.28 -6.48 -17.37
N GLY A 39 -3.28 -7.16 -16.80
CA GLY A 39 -3.09 -8.16 -15.73
C GLY A 39 -3.13 -7.56 -14.32
N GLY A 40 -3.49 -6.27 -14.18
CA GLY A 40 -3.54 -5.56 -12.91
C GLY A 40 -3.03 -4.12 -13.00
N PHE A 41 -2.73 -3.53 -11.84
CA PHE A 41 -2.06 -2.23 -11.74
C PHE A 41 -0.56 -2.42 -11.60
N PHE A 42 0.18 -1.80 -12.50
CA PHE A 42 1.63 -1.77 -12.48
C PHE A 42 2.12 -0.45 -11.89
N PRO A 43 3.21 -0.47 -11.10
CA PRO A 43 3.93 0.75 -10.78
C PRO A 43 4.37 1.46 -12.07
N ARG A 44 4.42 2.79 -12.05
CA ARG A 44 4.81 3.57 -13.24
C ARG A 44 6.22 3.25 -13.74
N GLY A 45 7.12 2.83 -12.85
CA GLY A 45 8.47 2.38 -13.19
C GLY A 45 8.53 1.02 -13.90
N MET A 46 7.40 0.34 -14.08
CA MET A 46 7.30 -0.89 -14.85
C MET A 46 6.50 -0.64 -16.14
N ASP A 47 7.10 -0.99 -17.28
CA ASP A 47 6.41 -0.92 -18.59
C ASP A 47 5.66 -2.22 -18.94
N GLY A 48 5.80 -3.26 -18.11
CA GLY A 48 5.19 -4.57 -18.31
C GLY A 48 5.75 -5.35 -19.51
N SER A 49 6.81 -4.87 -20.17
CA SER A 49 7.36 -5.46 -21.41
C SER A 49 8.25 -6.67 -21.15
N ARG A 50 8.70 -6.88 -19.91
CA ARG A 50 9.63 -7.96 -19.53
C ARG A 50 9.15 -8.68 -18.26
N PRO A 51 9.17 -10.02 -18.25
CA PRO A 51 9.01 -10.78 -17.00
C PRO A 51 10.07 -10.36 -15.98
N ASN A 52 9.68 -10.16 -14.73
CA ASN A 52 10.57 -9.87 -13.59
C ASN A 52 11.40 -8.57 -13.71
N GLN A 53 10.97 -7.56 -14.48
CA GLN A 53 11.64 -6.26 -14.46
C GLN A 53 11.49 -5.63 -13.06
N PRO A 54 12.58 -5.49 -12.27
CA PRO A 54 12.48 -4.79 -11.01
C PRO A 54 12.17 -3.32 -11.31
N PRO A 55 11.30 -2.69 -10.52
CA PRO A 55 11.06 -1.28 -10.73
C PRO A 55 12.35 -0.51 -10.41
N PRO A 56 12.67 0.54 -11.17
CA PRO A 56 13.94 1.25 -11.03
C PRO A 56 14.09 1.94 -9.67
N ASN A 57 12.99 2.23 -8.96
CA ASN A 57 13.02 2.92 -7.67
C ASN A 57 11.99 2.36 -6.67
N ILE A 58 12.47 1.55 -5.71
CA ILE A 58 11.67 1.02 -4.58
C ILE A 58 11.80 1.86 -3.30
N ASN A 59 12.14 3.13 -3.40
CA ASN A 59 12.26 4.02 -2.26
C ASN A 59 10.90 4.67 -1.94
N LEU A 60 10.33 4.39 -0.75
CA LEU A 60 9.02 4.91 -0.35
C LEU A 60 9.00 6.45 -0.23
N TRP A 61 10.05 7.04 0.35
CA TRP A 61 10.19 8.50 0.43
C TRP A 61 10.12 9.17 -0.95
N ASN A 62 10.85 8.62 -1.94
CA ASN A 62 10.80 9.14 -3.30
C ASN A 62 9.42 8.97 -3.93
N HIS A 63 8.74 7.85 -3.66
CA HIS A 63 7.39 7.62 -4.15
C HIS A 63 6.41 8.69 -3.67
N THR A 64 6.41 8.99 -2.37
CA THR A 64 5.45 9.91 -1.73
C THR A 64 5.73 11.38 -2.04
N HIS A 65 6.95 11.72 -2.44
CA HIS A 65 7.30 13.08 -2.88
C HIS A 65 7.07 13.31 -4.39
N GLY A 66 6.50 12.32 -5.08
CA GLY A 66 5.87 12.46 -6.40
C GLY A 66 6.76 13.00 -7.52
N ALA A 67 6.15 13.13 -8.70
CA ALA A 67 6.59 14.07 -9.73
C ALA A 67 5.87 15.41 -9.54
N GLY A 68 6.39 16.51 -10.09
CA GLY A 68 5.77 17.84 -9.97
C GLY A 68 4.33 17.96 -10.52
N THR A 69 3.78 16.90 -11.10
CA THR A 69 2.39 16.79 -11.60
C THR A 69 1.40 16.25 -10.56
N GLY A 70 1.82 15.96 -9.33
CA GLY A 70 0.97 15.37 -8.28
C GLY A 70 0.70 13.87 -8.46
N MET A 71 1.31 13.25 -9.48
CA MET A 71 1.26 11.80 -9.69
C MET A 71 2.52 11.13 -9.13
N ALA A 72 2.42 9.83 -8.82
CA ALA A 72 3.58 9.01 -8.51
C ALA A 72 4.66 9.16 -9.59
N ARG A 73 5.94 9.19 -9.16
CA ARG A 73 7.09 9.33 -10.05
C ARG A 73 7.08 8.24 -11.12
N HIS A 74 7.57 8.59 -12.32
CA HIS A 74 7.65 7.66 -13.45
C HIS A 74 8.59 6.47 -13.20
N ASP A 75 9.52 6.57 -12.25
CA ASP A 75 10.43 5.48 -11.86
C ASP A 75 9.93 4.68 -10.64
N SER A 76 8.79 5.04 -10.07
CA SER A 76 8.32 4.45 -8.82
C SER A 76 7.95 2.98 -8.96
N GLY A 77 8.39 2.18 -7.99
CA GLY A 77 8.05 0.77 -7.81
C GLY A 77 6.81 0.50 -6.96
N TYR A 78 6.06 1.54 -6.61
CA TYR A 78 4.83 1.43 -5.84
C TYR A 78 3.60 1.82 -6.66
N VAL A 79 2.47 1.21 -6.32
CA VAL A 79 1.13 1.63 -6.74
C VAL A 79 0.42 2.27 -5.56
N SER A 80 0.06 3.54 -5.68
CA SER A 80 -0.68 4.27 -4.65
C SER A 80 -2.12 3.79 -4.53
N THR A 81 -2.57 3.57 -3.29
CA THR A 81 -3.98 3.26 -2.95
C THR A 81 -4.32 3.95 -1.64
N THR A 82 -5.60 4.12 -1.33
CA THR A 82 -6.05 4.76 -0.08
C THR A 82 -7.01 3.85 0.68
N THR A 83 -7.06 3.97 2.00
CA THR A 83 -8.12 3.35 2.80
C THR A 83 -9.46 4.10 2.71
N SER A 84 -9.48 5.30 2.15
CA SER A 84 -10.68 6.15 2.05
C SER A 84 -11.33 6.08 0.66
N ARG A 85 -12.52 5.46 0.60
CA ARG A 85 -13.34 5.48 -0.64
C ARG A 85 -13.68 6.90 -1.07
N GLY A 86 -14.00 7.78 -0.11
CA GLY A 86 -14.34 9.17 -0.38
C GLY A 86 -13.17 9.94 -1.01
N PHE A 87 -11.96 9.72 -0.50
CA PHE A 87 -10.75 10.31 -1.07
C PHE A 87 -10.48 9.79 -2.49
N ALA A 88 -10.67 8.50 -2.75
CA ALA A 88 -10.53 7.97 -4.12
C ALA A 88 -11.56 8.58 -5.09
N ILE A 89 -12.80 8.84 -4.64
CA ILE A 89 -13.81 9.51 -5.47
C ILE A 89 -13.43 10.97 -5.72
N SER A 90 -13.03 11.74 -4.70
CA SER A 90 -12.59 13.12 -4.88
C SER A 90 -11.38 13.19 -5.80
N TRP A 91 -10.44 12.23 -5.71
CA TRP A 91 -9.30 12.16 -6.61
C TRP A 91 -9.72 12.03 -8.09
N VAL A 92 -10.75 11.22 -8.39
CA VAL A 92 -11.29 11.14 -9.76
C VAL A 92 -11.84 12.50 -10.20
N SER A 93 -12.57 13.18 -9.33
CA SER A 93 -13.11 14.52 -9.59
C SER A 93 -12.01 15.55 -9.85
N ASP A 94 -11.03 15.61 -8.97
CA ASP A 94 -10.05 16.70 -8.92
C ASP A 94 -8.92 16.52 -9.93
N HIS A 95 -8.57 15.26 -10.27
CA HIS A 95 -7.36 14.96 -11.04
C HIS A 95 -7.61 14.15 -12.33
N LEU A 96 -8.80 13.54 -12.51
CA LEU A 96 -9.10 12.69 -13.66
C LEU A 96 -10.26 13.25 -14.51
N ASN A 97 -10.33 14.58 -14.62
CA ASN A 97 -11.35 15.28 -15.41
C ASN A 97 -12.79 14.83 -15.08
N HIS A 98 -13.07 14.60 -13.80
CA HIS A 98 -14.36 14.10 -13.31
C HIS A 98 -14.82 12.78 -13.97
N ASN A 99 -13.89 11.95 -14.45
CA ASN A 99 -14.25 10.80 -15.25
C ASN A 99 -13.25 9.65 -15.08
N GLY A 100 -13.63 8.62 -14.33
CA GLY A 100 -12.74 7.51 -14.03
C GLY A 100 -13.44 6.42 -13.25
N TYR A 101 -12.65 5.58 -12.60
CA TYR A 101 -13.13 4.47 -11.78
C TYR A 101 -12.48 4.52 -10.40
N VAL A 102 -13.22 4.02 -9.41
CA VAL A 102 -12.69 3.69 -8.09
C VAL A 102 -12.70 2.17 -7.96
N TYR A 103 -11.51 1.58 -7.93
CA TYR A 103 -11.32 0.14 -7.78
C TYR A 103 -11.22 -0.23 -6.31
N HIS A 104 -11.95 -1.27 -5.91
CA HIS A 104 -11.87 -1.88 -4.58
C HIS A 104 -10.87 -3.02 -4.67
N ILE A 105 -9.84 -3.01 -3.83
CA ILE A 105 -8.71 -3.92 -3.94
C ILE A 105 -8.53 -4.63 -2.59
N ARG A 106 -8.38 -5.96 -2.62
CA ARG A 106 -7.99 -6.73 -1.45
C ARG A 106 -6.50 -6.54 -1.23
N THR A 107 -6.11 -6.16 -0.03
CA THR A 107 -4.70 -5.98 0.32
C THR A 107 -4.01 -7.33 0.50
N THR A 108 -2.69 -7.27 0.36
CA THR A 108 -1.76 -8.37 0.63
C THR A 108 -0.52 -7.83 1.36
N PRO A 109 0.41 -8.68 1.83
CA PRO A 109 1.55 -8.19 2.61
C PRO A 109 2.52 -7.25 1.88
N ASN A 110 2.35 -7.00 0.58
CA ASN A 110 3.10 -5.97 -0.15
C ASN A 110 2.51 -4.55 -0.01
N PHE A 111 1.37 -4.37 0.66
CA PHE A 111 0.80 -3.05 0.97
C PHE A 111 1.44 -2.50 2.24
N ILE A 112 1.99 -1.30 2.15
CA ILE A 112 2.72 -0.62 3.22
C ILE A 112 1.96 0.63 3.62
N ASP A 113 1.73 0.80 4.91
CA ASP A 113 1.08 1.99 5.44
C ASP A 113 2.07 3.16 5.44
N VAL A 114 1.82 4.16 4.60
CA VAL A 114 2.74 5.29 4.41
C VAL A 114 2.81 6.15 5.66
N ASN A 115 1.68 6.45 6.27
CA ASN A 115 1.60 7.31 7.45
C ASN A 115 2.25 6.64 8.65
N LEU A 116 2.02 5.35 8.86
CA LEU A 116 2.68 4.63 9.94
C LEU A 116 4.17 4.48 9.68
N THR A 117 4.60 4.33 8.43
CA THR A 117 6.02 4.15 8.06
C THR A 117 6.83 5.45 8.13
N LEU A 118 6.29 6.56 7.63
CA LEU A 118 6.98 7.87 7.58
C LEU A 118 6.64 8.76 8.78
N ARG A 119 5.59 8.43 9.54
CA ARG A 119 5.10 9.19 10.72
C ARG A 119 4.99 10.69 10.39
N ASN A 120 5.58 11.55 11.24
CA ASN A 120 5.56 13.00 11.09
C ASN A 120 6.27 13.52 9.83
N TYR A 121 6.93 12.65 9.07
CA TYR A 121 7.55 12.98 7.79
C TYR A 121 6.70 12.54 6.58
N SER A 122 5.48 12.03 6.78
CA SER A 122 4.55 11.75 5.68
C SER A 122 4.13 13.07 5.02
N PRO A 123 4.39 13.28 3.72
CA PRO A 123 4.12 14.57 3.07
C PRO A 123 2.62 14.82 2.83
N HIS A 124 1.83 13.76 2.73
CA HIS A 124 0.41 13.79 2.35
C HIS A 124 -0.40 12.86 3.26
N ALA A 125 -0.40 13.15 4.56
CA ALA A 125 -0.97 12.26 5.56
C ALA A 125 -2.49 12.08 5.41
N GLU A 126 -3.17 13.09 4.88
CA GLU A 126 -4.60 13.11 4.58
C GLU A 126 -5.03 12.08 3.53
N GLU A 127 -4.12 11.60 2.68
CA GLU A 127 -4.45 10.61 1.63
C GLU A 127 -4.69 9.21 2.19
N LEU A 128 -4.23 8.95 3.44
CA LEU A 128 -4.33 7.64 4.10
C LEU A 128 -3.79 6.50 3.21
N GLU A 129 -2.63 6.75 2.60
CA GLU A 129 -2.07 5.91 1.57
C GLU A 129 -1.61 4.54 2.10
N GLN A 130 -1.95 3.49 1.35
CA GLN A 130 -1.32 2.18 1.41
C GLN A 130 -0.56 1.98 0.09
N ALA A 131 0.76 2.10 0.12
CA ALA A 131 1.60 1.95 -1.05
C ALA A 131 1.84 0.46 -1.32
N ALA A 132 1.34 -0.07 -2.44
CA ALA A 132 1.58 -1.45 -2.84
C ALA A 132 2.93 -1.56 -3.54
N LEU A 133 3.89 -2.27 -2.95
CA LEU A 133 5.17 -2.56 -3.58
C LEU A 133 4.97 -3.57 -4.72
N GLY A 134 5.36 -3.20 -5.93
CA GLY A 134 5.19 -4.02 -7.12
C GLY A 134 3.76 -4.01 -7.68
N ILE A 135 3.35 -5.12 -8.28
CA ILE A 135 2.11 -5.24 -9.05
C ILE A 135 0.93 -5.53 -8.11
N ILE A 136 -0.21 -4.87 -8.35
CA ILE A 136 -1.51 -5.30 -7.83
C ILE A 136 -2.17 -6.13 -8.93
N HIS A 137 -2.26 -7.43 -8.77
CA HIS A 137 -2.79 -8.33 -9.79
C HIS A 137 -4.31 -8.15 -9.98
N TRP A 138 -4.79 -8.37 -11.21
CA TRP A 138 -6.22 -8.25 -11.53
C TRP A 138 -7.12 -9.11 -10.64
N ASN A 139 -6.67 -10.31 -10.29
CA ASN A 139 -7.41 -11.22 -9.42
C ASN A 139 -7.47 -10.77 -7.94
N GLN A 140 -6.73 -9.73 -7.54
CA GLN A 140 -6.84 -9.04 -6.23
C GLN A 140 -7.92 -7.94 -6.24
N VAL A 141 -8.32 -7.46 -7.41
CA VAL A 141 -9.35 -6.43 -7.57
C VAL A 141 -10.70 -7.07 -7.27
N ILE A 142 -11.38 -6.57 -6.24
CA ILE A 142 -12.70 -7.04 -5.79
C ILE A 142 -13.80 -6.59 -6.75
N GLY A 143 -13.67 -5.37 -7.29
CA GLY A 143 -14.61 -4.75 -8.21
C GLY A 143 -14.36 -3.26 -8.33
N TRP A 144 -15.31 -2.52 -8.89
CA TRP A 144 -15.14 -1.09 -9.15
C TRP A 144 -16.47 -0.34 -9.21
N GLU A 145 -16.37 0.97 -9.08
CA GLU A 145 -17.45 1.93 -9.31
C GLU A 145 -16.99 2.92 -10.39
N ARG A 146 -17.86 3.29 -11.32
CA ARG A 146 -17.59 4.37 -12.29
C ARG A 146 -17.97 5.70 -11.64
N VAL A 147 -17.09 6.69 -11.78
CA VAL A 147 -17.36 8.08 -11.37
C VAL A 147 -17.41 8.95 -12.61
N ARG A 148 -18.48 9.75 -12.75
CA ARG A 148 -18.73 10.71 -13.85
C ARG A 148 -19.39 11.96 -13.29
N GLY A 149 -18.66 13.09 -13.29
CA GLY A 149 -19.16 14.31 -12.65
C GLY A 149 -19.42 14.05 -11.17
N THR A 150 -20.66 14.30 -10.74
CA THR A 150 -21.13 14.02 -9.38
C THR A 150 -21.67 12.60 -9.20
N ASP A 151 -21.82 11.85 -10.29
CA ASP A 151 -22.47 10.55 -10.26
C ASP A 151 -21.45 9.44 -9.99
N VAL A 152 -21.76 8.59 -9.00
CA VAL A 152 -21.02 7.37 -8.70
C VAL A 152 -21.95 6.19 -8.97
N SER A 153 -21.56 5.32 -9.90
CA SER A 153 -22.36 4.14 -10.25
C SER A 153 -22.45 3.16 -9.08
N GLU A 154 -23.39 2.23 -9.17
CA GLU A 154 -23.37 1.04 -8.34
C GLU A 154 -22.07 0.26 -8.51
N PHE A 155 -21.71 -0.47 -7.45
CA PHE A 155 -20.55 -1.34 -7.42
C PHE A 155 -20.72 -2.52 -8.38
N VAL A 156 -19.72 -2.73 -9.23
CA VAL A 156 -19.63 -3.87 -10.14
C VAL A 156 -18.59 -4.84 -9.62
N ALA A 157 -19.02 -6.06 -9.27
CA ALA A 157 -18.12 -7.11 -8.81
C ALA A 157 -17.22 -7.61 -9.94
N ASN A 158 -15.94 -7.84 -9.63
CA ASN A 158 -15.02 -8.48 -10.56
C ASN A 158 -15.25 -10.01 -10.56
N PRO A 159 -15.71 -10.63 -11.67
CA PRO A 159 -15.90 -12.08 -11.72
C PRO A 159 -14.59 -12.87 -11.59
N ASP A 160 -13.43 -12.24 -11.84
CA ASP A 160 -12.12 -12.88 -11.76
C ASP A 160 -11.46 -12.70 -10.37
N TYR A 161 -12.13 -12.04 -9.42
CA TYR A 161 -11.62 -11.88 -8.05
C TYR A 161 -11.45 -13.25 -7.39
N ARG A 162 -10.24 -13.57 -6.94
CA ARG A 162 -9.93 -14.85 -6.29
C ARG A 162 -9.89 -14.71 -4.77
N GLY A 163 -11.04 -14.40 -4.15
CA GLY A 163 -11.13 -14.17 -2.70
C GLY A 163 -10.58 -15.31 -1.82
N GLY A 164 -10.67 -16.56 -2.26
CA GLY A 164 -10.06 -17.69 -1.57
C GLY A 164 -8.53 -17.59 -1.38
N LEU A 165 -7.83 -16.91 -2.30
CA LEU A 165 -6.38 -16.67 -2.20
C LEU A 165 -6.03 -15.56 -1.19
N TYR A 166 -6.90 -14.56 -1.04
CA TYR A 166 -6.57 -13.31 -0.36
C TYR A 166 -7.33 -13.07 0.96
N ARG A 167 -8.33 -13.90 1.28
CA ARG A 167 -9.20 -13.69 2.45
C ARG A 167 -8.45 -13.60 3.79
N SER A 168 -7.34 -14.32 3.93
CA SER A 168 -6.53 -14.33 5.16
C SER A 168 -5.34 -13.37 5.10
N MET A 169 -5.26 -12.55 4.05
CA MET A 169 -4.18 -11.59 3.84
C MET A 169 -4.65 -10.20 4.24
N THR A 170 -3.70 -9.41 4.74
CA THR A 170 -3.85 -8.00 5.10
C THR A 170 -2.61 -7.24 4.67
N GLY A 171 -2.68 -5.91 4.67
CA GLY A 171 -1.51 -5.06 4.50
C GLY A 171 -0.49 -5.24 5.62
N SER A 172 0.78 -5.00 5.30
CA SER A 172 1.91 -5.20 6.22
C SER A 172 2.03 -4.14 7.32
N GLY A 173 1.20 -3.09 7.29
CA GLY A 173 1.29 -1.97 8.22
C GLY A 173 2.58 -1.16 8.02
N ALA A 174 3.19 -0.73 9.12
CA ALA A 174 4.42 0.05 9.09
C ALA A 174 5.63 -0.78 8.65
N GLN A 175 6.45 -0.27 7.73
CA GLN A 175 7.70 -0.89 7.28
C GLN A 175 8.84 0.13 7.32
N PHE A 176 9.34 0.45 8.51
CA PHE A 176 10.34 1.50 8.75
C PHE A 176 11.64 1.32 7.95
N GLN A 177 12.05 0.09 7.71
CA GLN A 177 13.21 -0.25 6.88
C GLN A 177 13.04 0.11 5.40
N LEU A 178 11.79 0.30 4.94
CA LEU A 178 11.46 0.71 3.58
C LEU A 178 11.21 2.23 3.46
N ALA A 179 11.32 2.99 4.56
CA ALA A 179 11.04 4.43 4.56
C ALA A 179 11.86 5.20 3.51
N GLY A 180 13.13 4.83 3.32
CA GLY A 180 13.94 5.34 2.21
C GLY A 180 14.37 6.81 2.34
N PHE A 181 14.36 7.40 3.54
CA PHE A 181 14.80 8.80 3.70
C PHE A 181 16.19 9.06 3.10
N PRO A 182 16.46 10.28 2.59
CA PRO A 182 17.76 10.66 2.06
C PRO A 182 18.91 10.43 3.05
N VAL A 183 20.12 10.24 2.54
CA VAL A 183 21.33 10.12 3.38
C VAL A 183 21.46 11.37 4.27
N GLY A 184 21.68 11.17 5.57
CA GLY A 184 21.80 12.25 6.55
C GLY A 184 20.47 12.80 7.06
N HIS A 185 19.32 12.30 6.60
CA HIS A 185 18.01 12.71 7.12
C HIS A 185 17.88 12.41 8.62
N ALA A 186 17.31 13.35 9.38
CA ALA A 186 17.24 13.29 10.85
C ALA A 186 16.49 12.05 11.38
N ALA A 187 15.52 11.54 10.61
CA ALA A 187 14.76 10.34 10.95
C ALA A 187 15.66 9.13 11.26
N TRP A 188 16.80 8.98 10.58
CA TRP A 188 17.71 7.85 10.80
C TRP A 188 18.37 7.83 12.20
N ASN A 189 18.31 8.94 12.94
CA ASN A 189 18.89 9.05 14.28
C ASN A 189 17.86 8.88 15.41
N ILE A 190 16.59 8.65 15.08
CA ILE A 190 15.50 8.53 16.07
C ILE A 190 14.70 7.24 15.85
N GLU A 191 14.05 6.76 16.91
CA GLU A 191 13.17 5.59 16.81
C GLU A 191 11.91 5.91 16.00
N PRO A 192 11.43 4.96 15.18
CA PRO A 192 11.83 3.55 15.09
C PRO A 192 12.85 3.28 13.96
N TRP A 193 13.21 4.31 13.19
CA TRP A 193 14.01 4.13 11.99
C TRP A 193 15.46 3.82 12.31
N ARG A 194 15.99 4.35 13.42
CA ARG A 194 17.32 4.03 13.92
C ARG A 194 17.54 2.52 14.01
N ASP A 195 16.60 1.78 14.60
CA ASP A 195 16.69 0.32 14.74
C ASP A 195 16.63 -0.43 13.39
N SER A 196 15.93 0.15 12.41
CA SER A 196 15.81 -0.41 11.05
C SER A 196 17.05 -0.21 10.16
N THR A 197 17.99 0.67 10.55
CA THR A 197 19.22 0.97 9.78
C THR A 197 20.35 -0.04 9.96
N ASN A 198 20.22 -1.00 10.88
CA ASN A 198 21.29 -1.91 11.30
C ASN A 198 21.74 -2.94 10.23
N CYS A 199 21.22 -2.90 9.00
CA CYS A 199 21.67 -3.77 7.91
C CYS A 199 23.15 -3.51 7.47
N LYS A 200 23.79 -2.44 7.97
CA LYS A 200 25.21 -2.13 7.68
C LYS A 200 26.25 -2.82 8.56
N LYS A 201 25.90 -3.62 9.58
CA LYS A 201 26.91 -4.17 10.51
C LYS A 201 27.60 -5.47 10.07
N ASN A 202 27.15 -6.17 9.03
CA ASN A 202 27.65 -7.53 8.71
C ASN A 202 28.19 -7.75 7.28
N PHE A 203 28.53 -6.71 6.52
CA PHE A 203 29.34 -6.89 5.30
C PHE A 203 30.73 -6.29 5.51
N GLN A 204 31.58 -7.07 6.21
CA GLN A 204 33.01 -7.03 5.94
C GLN A 204 33.31 -8.25 5.07
N VAL A 205 33.68 -7.99 3.82
CA VAL A 205 34.40 -8.93 2.94
C VAL A 205 35.78 -8.33 2.75
#